data_AF-A0A962WA52-F1
#
_entry.id   AF-A0A962WA52-F1
#
_cell.length_a   1.000
_cell.length_b   1.000
_cell.length_c   1.000
_cell.angle_alpha   90.00
_cell.angle_beta   90.00
_cell.angle_gamma   90.00
#
_symmetry.space_group_name_H-M   'P 1'
#
loop_
_entity.id
_entity.type
_entity.pdbx_description
1 polymer ?
#
loop_
_entity_poly.entity_id
_entity_poly.type
_entity_poly.pdbx_seq_one_letter_code
_entity_poly.pdbx_strand_id
1 'polypeptide(L)'
;SCGICAGACPSSSPFRHVDELTTGISIPELHIKELLARTEASLAKLSSDQPRIMLYGCDHGSVVQDIQSSTVAAISMPCAALVPPAFVDYVLRQDLAQGVLISGCCEGDCFHRLGNTWVDQRFSMERMPVLRTRVPRERVRLRWLGAQGTRALQREVVEFQRELAEAPALIDLEDVSSG
;
A
#
# COMPACT_ATOMS: atom_id res chain seq x y z
N SER A 1 16.17 -8.66 -4.84
CA SER A 1 15.65 -9.10 -3.52
C SER A 1 14.25 -8.54 -3.33
N CYS A 2 13.37 -9.18 -2.55
CA CYS A 2 11.93 -8.86 -2.52
C CYS A 2 11.50 -7.77 -1.52
N GLY A 3 12.39 -7.34 -0.62
CA GLY A 3 12.08 -6.31 0.38
C GLY A 3 11.11 -6.71 1.50
N ILE A 4 10.62 -7.96 1.52
CA ILE A 4 9.59 -8.42 2.46
C ILE A 4 9.98 -8.27 3.94
N CYS A 5 11.26 -8.47 4.25
CA CYS A 5 11.80 -8.29 5.61
C CYS A 5 11.81 -6.81 6.01
N ALA A 6 12.18 -5.92 5.09
CA ALA A 6 12.17 -4.48 5.34
C ALA A 6 10.73 -3.97 5.57
N GLY A 7 9.76 -4.46 4.80
CA GLY A 7 8.34 -4.15 5.00
C GLY A 7 7.74 -4.75 6.29
N ALA A 8 8.37 -5.79 6.84
CA ALA A 8 7.97 -6.42 8.09
C ALA A 8 8.64 -5.82 9.33
N CYS A 9 9.82 -5.21 9.15
CA CYS A 9 10.70 -4.83 10.25
C CYS A 9 10.17 -3.56 10.94
N PRO A 10 9.78 -3.62 12.23
CA PRO A 10 9.30 -2.42 12.93
C PRO A 10 10.36 -1.32 13.03
N SER A 11 11.65 -1.68 13.04
CA SER A 11 12.75 -0.72 13.05
C SER A 11 12.89 0.01 11.71
N SER A 12 12.46 -0.59 10.60
CA SER A 12 12.48 0.05 9.28
C SER A 12 11.29 0.98 9.03
N SER A 13 10.33 1.06 9.97
CA SER A 13 9.18 1.97 9.86
C SER A 13 9.65 3.43 9.95
N PRO A 14 9.31 4.29 8.97
CA PRO A 14 9.66 5.70 8.99
C PRO A 14 8.87 6.47 10.04
N PHE A 15 7.81 5.89 10.60
CA PHE A 15 6.93 6.49 11.60
C PHE A 15 7.37 6.18 13.05
N ARG A 16 8.54 5.57 13.24
CA ARG A 16 9.08 5.25 14.56
C ARG A 16 9.92 6.41 15.08
N HIS A 17 9.59 6.93 16.27
CA HIS A 17 10.41 7.89 17.00
C HIS A 17 11.55 7.17 17.74
N VAL A 18 12.64 6.81 17.07
CA VAL A 18 13.95 6.60 17.71
C VAL A 18 15.03 7.05 16.74
N ASP A 19 16.05 7.72 17.25
CA ASP A 19 17.24 8.20 16.54
C ASP A 19 17.80 7.15 15.57
N GLU A 20 18.24 7.68 14.44
CA GLU A 20 18.97 7.06 13.34
C GLU A 20 19.48 5.62 13.61
N LEU A 21 18.86 4.64 12.96
CA LEU A 21 19.29 3.25 13.04
C LEU A 21 20.59 3.05 12.25
N THR A 22 21.71 3.06 12.96
CA THR A 22 22.97 2.45 12.51
C THR A 22 22.85 0.94 12.69
N THR A 23 22.31 0.21 11.71
CA THR A 23 22.42 -1.26 11.67
C THR A 23 23.20 -1.69 10.45
N GLY A 24 24.36 -2.31 10.67
CA GLY A 24 25.35 -2.73 9.68
C GLY A 24 24.95 -3.92 8.79
N ILE A 25 23.70 -3.99 8.33
CA ILE A 25 23.28 -4.91 7.26
C ILE A 25 22.54 -4.07 6.22
N SER A 26 23.20 -3.80 5.12
CA SER A 26 22.67 -3.05 3.99
C SER A 26 21.68 -3.89 3.14
N ILE A 27 20.91 -3.17 2.30
CA ILE A 27 20.15 -3.58 1.08
C ILE A 27 18.64 -3.87 1.32
N PRO A 28 17.68 -3.27 0.55
CA PRO A 28 17.66 -3.08 -0.93
C PRO A 28 17.59 -1.64 -1.47
N GLU A 29 17.79 -1.52 -2.79
CA GLU A 29 17.79 -0.30 -3.63
C GLU A 29 16.58 0.65 -3.43
N LEU A 30 15.48 0.16 -2.86
CA LEU A 30 14.42 0.99 -2.29
C LEU A 30 14.46 0.89 -0.76
N HIS A 31 14.97 1.94 -0.13
CA HIS A 31 14.84 2.14 1.31
C HIS A 31 13.37 2.47 1.64
N ILE A 32 12.85 2.04 2.80
CA ILE A 32 11.45 2.31 3.17
C ILE A 32 11.16 3.82 3.19
N LYS A 33 12.13 4.65 3.59
CA LYS A 33 12.03 6.12 3.52
C LYS A 33 11.85 6.63 2.09
N GLU A 34 12.54 6.03 1.13
CA GLU A 34 12.43 6.40 -0.29
C GLU A 34 11.04 6.03 -0.84
N LEU A 35 10.50 4.86 -0.45
CA LEU A 35 9.13 4.48 -0.80
C LEU A 35 8.09 5.48 -0.24
N LEU A 36 8.30 5.95 1.00
CA LEU A 36 7.42 6.96 1.61
C LEU A 36 7.49 8.27 0.83
N ALA A 37 8.70 8.78 0.57
CA ALA A 37 8.90 10.02 -0.18
C ALA A 37 8.28 9.93 -1.59
N ARG A 38 8.42 8.78 -2.27
CA ARG A 38 7.77 8.53 -3.58
C ARG A 38 6.25 8.50 -3.47
N THR A 39 5.72 7.91 -2.40
CA THR A 39 4.27 7.87 -2.14
C THR A 39 3.72 9.27 -2.00
N GLU A 40 4.32 10.08 -1.12
CA GLU A 40 3.93 11.48 -0.90
C GLU A 40 4.05 12.31 -2.18
N ALA A 41 5.18 12.22 -2.87
CA ALA A 41 5.43 12.97 -4.10
C ALA A 41 4.48 12.56 -5.25
N SER A 42 4.01 11.32 -5.27
CA SER A 42 3.05 10.86 -6.29
C SER A 42 1.64 11.32 -5.95
N LEU A 43 1.24 11.23 -4.68
CA LEU A 43 -0.08 11.66 -4.21
C LEU A 43 -0.27 13.17 -4.26
N ALA A 44 0.78 13.96 -3.99
CA ALA A 44 0.73 15.42 -4.03
C ALA A 44 0.42 16.00 -5.44
N LYS A 45 0.56 15.20 -6.49
CA LYS A 45 0.30 15.60 -7.89
C LYS A 45 -1.14 15.31 -8.33
N LEU A 46 -1.92 14.59 -7.52
CA LEU A 46 -3.26 14.18 -7.90
C LEU A 46 -4.24 15.34 -7.78
N SER A 47 -5.23 15.37 -8.66
CA SER A 47 -6.37 16.27 -8.61
C SER A 47 -7.41 15.80 -7.58
N SER A 48 -8.31 16.71 -7.20
CA SER A 48 -9.38 16.47 -6.23
C SER A 48 -10.77 16.44 -6.87
N ASP A 49 -10.86 16.21 -8.18
CA ASP A 49 -12.11 16.09 -8.94
C ASP A 49 -12.86 14.78 -8.67
N GLN A 50 -12.13 13.72 -8.31
CA GLN A 50 -12.66 12.42 -7.93
C GLN A 50 -11.84 11.85 -6.76
N PRO A 51 -12.32 10.79 -6.08
CA PRO A 51 -11.56 10.14 -5.02
C PRO A 51 -10.18 9.70 -5.50
N ARG A 52 -9.14 10.07 -4.75
CA ARG A 52 -7.75 9.73 -5.02
C ARG A 52 -7.43 8.32 -4.53
N ILE A 53 -6.71 7.56 -5.35
CA ILE A 53 -6.26 6.20 -5.01
C ILE A 53 -4.74 6.11 -5.05
N MET A 54 -4.16 5.54 -3.99
CA MET A 54 -2.78 5.05 -4.02
C MET A 54 -2.76 3.58 -4.46
N LEU A 55 -2.18 3.31 -5.63
CA LEU A 55 -2.03 1.97 -6.21
C LEU A 55 -0.59 1.46 -6.05
N TYR A 56 -0.40 0.42 -5.24
CA TYR A 56 0.87 -0.32 -5.18
C TYR A 56 0.79 -1.60 -6.01
N GLY A 57 1.80 -1.85 -6.84
CA GLY A 57 1.95 -3.06 -7.64
C GLY A 57 3.27 -3.75 -7.38
N CYS A 58 3.32 -5.08 -7.56
CA CYS A 58 4.61 -5.76 -7.67
C CYS A 58 5.08 -5.88 -9.13
N ASP A 59 6.39 -5.88 -9.36
CA ASP A 59 7.02 -5.95 -10.70
C ASP A 59 6.64 -7.20 -11.51
N HIS A 60 6.17 -8.26 -10.84
CA HIS A 60 5.73 -9.52 -11.44
C HIS A 60 4.20 -9.65 -11.57
N GLY A 61 3.46 -8.59 -11.23
CA GLY A 61 2.00 -8.53 -11.31
C GLY A 61 1.54 -7.69 -12.50
N SER A 62 0.31 -7.19 -12.42
CA SER A 62 -0.24 -6.23 -13.39
C SER A 62 0.67 -5.01 -13.57
N VAL A 63 0.70 -4.45 -14.77
CA VAL A 63 1.42 -3.21 -15.08
C VAL A 63 0.66 -2.02 -14.49
N VAL A 64 1.04 -1.57 -13.29
CA VAL A 64 0.30 -0.52 -12.57
C VAL A 64 0.51 0.87 -13.17
N GLN A 65 1.62 1.09 -13.88
CA GLN A 65 1.92 2.37 -14.54
C GLN A 65 0.87 2.73 -15.61
N ASP A 66 0.31 1.73 -16.30
CA ASP A 66 -0.73 1.90 -17.32
C ASP A 66 -2.07 2.42 -16.73
N ILE A 67 -2.21 2.39 -15.41
CA ILE A 67 -3.42 2.75 -14.68
C ILE A 67 -3.28 4.13 -14.02
N GLN A 68 -2.05 4.68 -13.98
CA GLN A 68 -1.80 6.00 -13.42
C GLN A 68 -2.63 7.07 -14.15
N SER A 69 -3.24 7.97 -13.39
CA SER A 69 -4.11 9.03 -13.91
C SER A 69 -4.01 10.29 -13.05
N SER A 70 -4.84 11.30 -13.32
CA SER A 70 -4.92 12.50 -12.48
C SER A 70 -5.43 12.20 -11.06
N THR A 71 -6.10 11.07 -10.84
CA THR A 71 -6.68 10.70 -9.54
C THR A 71 -6.13 9.37 -9.00
N VAL A 72 -5.23 8.72 -9.73
CA VAL A 72 -4.61 7.45 -9.33
C VAL A 72 -3.10 7.59 -9.39
N ALA A 73 -2.43 7.53 -8.24
CA ALA A 73 -0.98 7.43 -8.15
C ALA A 73 -0.57 5.96 -8.14
N ALA A 74 0.39 5.56 -8.97
CA ALA A 74 0.83 4.17 -9.09
C ALA A 74 2.33 4.00 -8.80
N ILE A 75 2.69 3.05 -7.95
CA ILE A 75 4.08 2.68 -7.67
C ILE A 75 4.25 1.17 -7.87
N SER A 76 5.18 0.77 -8.74
CA SER A 76 5.66 -0.62 -8.81
C SER A 76 6.88 -0.82 -7.91
N MET A 77 7.03 -2.02 -7.39
CA MET A 77 8.12 -2.42 -6.51
C MET A 77 8.39 -3.92 -6.63
N PRO A 78 9.53 -4.45 -6.14
CA PRO A 78 9.86 -5.87 -6.30
C PRO A 78 8.81 -6.84 -5.75
N CYS A 79 8.11 -6.46 -4.67
CA CYS A 79 7.06 -7.28 -4.07
C CYS A 79 6.02 -6.41 -3.35
N ALA A 80 4.74 -6.74 -3.48
CA ALA A 80 3.67 -6.07 -2.73
C ALA A 80 3.88 -6.16 -1.20
N ALA A 81 4.55 -7.21 -0.73
CA ALA A 81 4.86 -7.41 0.68
C ALA A 81 5.93 -6.46 1.25
N LEU A 82 6.56 -5.64 0.39
CA LEU A 82 7.41 -4.52 0.80
C LEU A 82 6.57 -3.37 1.37
N VAL A 83 5.29 -3.22 0.98
CA VAL A 83 4.39 -2.19 1.52
C VAL A 83 4.11 -2.49 3.01
N PRO A 84 4.57 -1.65 3.95
CA PRO A 84 4.23 -1.80 5.36
C PRO A 84 2.76 -1.43 5.58
N PRO A 85 1.98 -2.16 6.40
CA PRO A 85 0.59 -1.78 6.71
C PRO A 85 0.47 -0.39 7.35
N ALA A 86 1.52 0.09 8.02
CA ALA A 86 1.57 1.45 8.55
C ALA A 86 1.53 2.53 7.45
N PHE A 87 1.97 2.23 6.22
CA PHE A 87 1.85 3.17 5.09
C PHE A 87 0.38 3.36 4.71
N VAL A 88 -0.40 2.29 4.73
CA VAL A 88 -1.85 2.34 4.46
C VAL A 88 -2.55 3.21 5.50
N ASP A 89 -2.26 2.99 6.78
CA ASP A 89 -2.79 3.84 7.87
C ASP A 89 -2.35 5.30 7.70
N TYR A 90 -1.08 5.55 7.39
CA TYR A 90 -0.55 6.90 7.17
C TYR A 90 -1.26 7.62 6.01
N VAL A 91 -1.33 7.00 4.84
CA VAL A 91 -1.94 7.58 3.63
C VAL A 91 -3.39 8.00 3.87
N LEU A 92 -4.16 7.14 4.54
CA LEU A 92 -5.56 7.41 4.85
C LEU A 92 -5.72 8.44 5.98
N ARG A 93 -4.93 8.33 7.07
CA ARG A 93 -5.00 9.26 8.21
C ARG A 93 -4.60 10.68 7.84
N GLN A 94 -3.68 10.85 6.89
CA GLN A 94 -3.24 12.16 6.43
C GLN A 94 -4.08 12.69 5.25
N ASP A 95 -5.17 12.01 4.88
CA ASP A 95 -6.03 12.33 3.73
C ASP A 95 -5.26 12.55 2.41
N LEU A 96 -4.13 11.86 2.26
CA LEU A 96 -3.34 11.92 1.02
C LEU A 96 -4.09 11.23 -0.13
N ALA A 97 -4.84 10.17 0.20
CA ALA A 97 -5.75 9.47 -0.70
C ALA A 97 -6.99 8.98 0.06
N GLN A 98 -8.10 8.82 -0.66
CA GLN A 98 -9.33 8.26 -0.09
C GLN A 98 -9.30 6.73 -0.04
N GLY A 99 -8.48 6.07 -0.86
CA GLY A 99 -8.30 4.63 -0.84
C GLY A 99 -6.90 4.16 -1.20
N VAL A 100 -6.55 2.97 -0.73
CA VAL A 100 -5.30 2.29 -1.07
C VAL A 100 -5.62 0.95 -1.71
N LEU A 101 -5.12 0.73 -2.93
CA LEU A 101 -5.22 -0.53 -3.64
C LEU A 101 -3.84 -1.17 -3.74
N ILE A 102 -3.73 -2.43 -3.37
CA ILE A 102 -2.51 -3.23 -3.53
C ILE A 102 -2.81 -4.37 -4.50
N SER A 103 -2.00 -4.45 -5.56
CA SER A 103 -2.08 -5.49 -6.57
C SER A 103 -0.79 -6.28 -6.66
N GLY A 104 -0.87 -7.53 -7.09
CA GLY A 104 0.31 -8.36 -7.29
C GLY A 104 0.11 -9.63 -8.11
N CYS A 105 1.03 -10.57 -7.93
CA CYS A 105 0.98 -11.92 -8.51
C CYS A 105 -0.34 -12.63 -8.18
N CYS A 106 -0.71 -13.64 -8.97
CA CYS A 106 -1.84 -14.51 -8.68
C CYS A 106 -1.69 -15.21 -7.32
N GLU A 107 -2.81 -15.49 -6.67
CA GLU A 107 -2.83 -16.31 -5.47
C GLU A 107 -2.22 -17.69 -5.76
N GLY A 108 -1.39 -18.20 -4.84
CA GLY A 108 -0.66 -19.45 -5.02
C GLY A 108 0.54 -19.41 -5.98
N ASP A 109 0.70 -18.34 -6.77
CA ASP A 109 1.77 -18.18 -7.76
C ASP A 109 2.56 -16.87 -7.55
N CYS A 110 2.90 -16.57 -6.29
CA CYS A 110 3.72 -15.41 -5.99
C CYS A 110 5.17 -15.66 -6.41
N PHE A 111 5.74 -14.75 -7.20
CA PHE A 111 7.16 -14.82 -7.61
C PHE A 111 8.12 -14.90 -6.41
N HIS A 112 7.74 -14.28 -5.30
CA HIS A 112 8.48 -14.32 -4.03
C HIS A 112 7.87 -15.29 -3.00
N ARG A 113 7.21 -16.34 -3.50
CA ARG A 113 6.58 -17.47 -2.78
C ARG A 113 5.38 -17.10 -1.92
N LEU A 114 5.58 -16.26 -0.90
CA LEU A 114 4.57 -15.98 0.13
C LEU A 114 4.20 -14.49 0.21
N GLY A 115 4.64 -13.67 -0.76
CA GLY A 115 4.49 -12.22 -0.70
C GLY A 115 3.05 -11.76 -0.55
N ASN A 116 2.17 -12.12 -1.50
CA ASN A 116 0.75 -11.78 -1.44
C ASN A 116 0.05 -12.40 -0.23
N THR A 117 0.30 -13.68 0.07
CA THR A 117 -0.23 -14.37 1.26
C THR A 117 0.11 -13.65 2.55
N TRP A 118 1.34 -13.13 2.70
CA TRP A 118 1.70 -12.36 3.89
C TRP A 118 1.04 -10.99 3.92
N VAL A 119 0.78 -10.35 2.77
CA VAL A 119 -0.03 -9.12 2.75
C VAL A 119 -1.45 -9.42 3.24
N ASP A 120 -2.07 -10.49 2.73
CA ASP A 120 -3.41 -10.92 3.18
C ASP A 120 -3.42 -11.14 4.70
N GLN A 121 -2.48 -11.95 5.22
CA GLN A 121 -2.38 -12.24 6.66
C GLN A 121 -2.14 -10.99 7.51
N ARG A 122 -1.36 -10.02 7.02
CA ARG A 122 -1.15 -8.76 7.73
C ARG A 122 -2.43 -7.93 7.77
N PHE A 123 -3.22 -7.97 6.70
CA PHE A 123 -4.44 -7.18 6.59
C PHE A 123 -5.61 -7.87 7.30
N SER A 124 -5.62 -9.19 7.41
CA SER A 124 -6.56 -9.98 8.22
C SER A 124 -6.15 -10.10 9.69
N MET A 125 -5.04 -9.49 10.10
CA MET A 125 -4.50 -9.51 11.47
C MET A 125 -3.99 -10.88 11.95
N GLU A 126 -3.66 -11.79 11.02
CA GLU A 126 -3.07 -13.10 11.29
C GLU A 126 -1.54 -13.08 11.37
N ARG A 127 -0.89 -11.99 10.90
CA ARG A 127 0.58 -11.87 10.86
C ARG A 127 1.05 -10.45 11.13
N MET A 128 2.07 -10.31 11.99
CA MET A 128 2.73 -9.02 12.19
C MET A 128 3.64 -8.60 11.01
N PRO A 129 3.77 -7.28 10.73
CA PRO A 129 2.96 -6.19 11.28
C PRO A 129 1.53 -6.23 10.74
N VAL A 130 0.52 -5.95 11.57
CA VAL A 130 -0.89 -5.97 11.14
C VAL A 130 -1.37 -4.61 10.65
N LEU A 131 -2.36 -4.59 9.76
CA LEU A 131 -3.12 -3.39 9.45
C LEU A 131 -4.00 -3.01 10.66
N ARG A 132 -3.81 -1.79 11.18
CA ARG A 132 -4.48 -1.33 12.40
C ARG A 132 -6.01 -1.38 12.22
N THR A 133 -6.72 -1.77 13.28
CA THR A 133 -8.18 -1.92 13.31
C THR A 133 -8.94 -0.62 13.00
N ARG A 134 -8.35 0.53 13.32
CA ARG A 134 -8.87 1.87 13.00
C ARG A 134 -8.94 2.18 11.50
N VAL A 135 -8.24 1.43 10.66
CA VAL A 135 -8.25 1.64 9.21
C VAL A 135 -9.54 1.05 8.63
N PRO A 136 -10.42 1.87 8.01
CA PRO A 136 -11.65 1.36 7.42
C PRO A 136 -11.34 0.38 6.29
N ARG A 137 -11.93 -0.82 6.34
CA ARG A 137 -11.59 -1.91 5.42
C ARG A 137 -12.08 -1.64 4.02
N GLU A 138 -13.19 -0.93 3.91
CA GLU A 138 -13.76 -0.44 2.64
C GLU A 138 -12.84 0.57 1.92
N ARG A 139 -11.82 1.13 2.60
CA ARG A 139 -10.82 2.03 1.98
C ARG A 139 -9.54 1.31 1.56
N VAL A 140 -9.50 -0.01 1.68
CA VAL A 140 -8.33 -0.81 1.38
C VAL A 140 -8.73 -2.00 0.50
N ARG A 141 -8.11 -2.12 -0.66
CA ARG A 141 -8.43 -3.19 -1.62
C ARG A 141 -7.19 -4.00 -1.99
N LEU A 142 -7.26 -5.32 -1.84
CA LEU A 142 -6.23 -6.26 -2.27
C LEU A 142 -6.70 -7.02 -3.52
N ARG A 143 -5.84 -7.10 -4.55
CA ARG A 143 -6.14 -7.81 -5.81
C ARG A 143 -4.94 -8.59 -6.36
N TRP A 144 -5.06 -9.91 -6.43
CA TRP A 144 -4.00 -10.82 -6.87
C TRP A 144 -4.25 -11.29 -8.31
N LEU A 145 -3.96 -10.41 -9.28
CA LEU A 145 -4.39 -10.57 -10.67
C LEU A 145 -3.31 -11.09 -11.62
N GLY A 146 -2.04 -11.11 -11.19
CA GLY A 146 -0.91 -11.59 -12.00
C GLY A 146 -0.58 -10.70 -13.20
N ALA A 147 0.42 -11.11 -13.98
CA ALA A 147 0.97 -10.30 -15.08
C ALA A 147 -0.03 -9.98 -16.20
N GLN A 148 -1.01 -10.87 -16.43
CA GLN A 148 -2.05 -10.68 -17.44
C GLN A 148 -3.26 -9.88 -16.90
N GLY A 149 -3.19 -9.44 -15.64
CA GLY A 149 -4.27 -8.85 -14.88
C GLY A 149 -4.56 -7.37 -15.16
N THR A 150 -3.75 -6.67 -15.97
CA THR A 150 -3.83 -5.21 -16.10
C THR A 150 -5.21 -4.69 -16.47
N ARG A 151 -5.91 -5.34 -17.42
CA ARG A 151 -7.29 -4.94 -17.79
C ARG A 151 -8.30 -5.17 -16.67
N ALA A 152 -8.12 -6.24 -15.88
CA ALA A 152 -8.96 -6.49 -14.72
C ALA A 152 -8.68 -5.45 -13.62
N LEU A 153 -7.40 -5.11 -13.41
CA LEU A 153 -6.99 -4.11 -12.44
C LEU A 153 -7.53 -2.72 -12.79
N GLN A 154 -7.57 -2.35 -14.06
CA GLN A 154 -8.17 -1.09 -14.50
C GLN A 154 -9.66 -1.01 -14.14
N ARG A 155 -10.41 -2.11 -14.32
CA ARG A 155 -11.83 -2.17 -13.91
C ARG A 155 -11.98 -2.07 -12.39
N GLU A 156 -11.13 -2.78 -11.65
CA GLU A 156 -11.12 -2.73 -10.19
C GLU A 156 -10.84 -1.33 -9.66
N VAL A 157 -9.96 -0.56 -10.29
CA VAL A 157 -9.69 0.83 -9.90
C VAL A 157 -10.92 1.72 -10.13
N VAL A 158 -11.59 1.58 -11.28
CA VAL A 158 -12.82 2.35 -11.58
C VAL A 158 -13.94 2.01 -10.59
N GLU A 159 -14.15 0.72 -10.33
CA GLU A 159 -15.15 0.26 -9.36
C GLU A 159 -14.83 0.76 -7.95
N PHE A 160 -13.57 0.66 -7.54
CA PHE A 160 -13.12 1.13 -6.24
C PHE A 160 -13.30 2.64 -6.08
N GLN A 161 -12.97 3.42 -7.11
CA GLN A 161 -13.13 4.87 -7.10
C GLN A 161 -14.61 5.28 -6.97
N ARG A 162 -15.52 4.54 -7.61
CA ARG A 162 -16.97 4.74 -7.45
C ARG A 162 -17.42 4.47 -6.02
N GLU A 163 -17.01 3.34 -5.44
CA GLU A 163 -17.34 2.99 -4.05
C GLU A 163 -16.79 4.03 -3.05
N LEU A 164 -15.59 4.54 -3.29
CA LEU A 164 -14.98 5.60 -2.47
C LEU A 164 -15.73 6.94 -2.58
N ALA A 165 -16.38 7.22 -3.71
CA ALA A 165 -17.19 8.44 -3.88
C ALA A 165 -18.50 8.36 -3.07
N GLU A 166 -19.01 7.16 -2.83
CA GLU A 166 -20.21 6.89 -2.05
C GLU A 166 -19.90 6.71 -0.54
N ALA A 167 -18.64 6.44 -0.19
CA ALA A 167 -18.20 6.24 1.18
C ALA A 167 -18.23 7.56 2.00
N PRO A 168 -18.64 7.51 3.28
CA PRO A 168 -18.61 8.68 4.15
C PRO A 168 -17.17 9.19 4.31
N ALA A 169 -16.99 10.51 4.39
CA ALA A 169 -15.67 11.11 4.63
C ALA A 169 -14.99 10.52 5.86
N LEU A 170 -13.66 10.39 5.82
CA LEU A 170 -12.89 10.05 7.01
C LEU A 170 -13.06 11.19 8.02
N ILE A 171 -13.80 10.93 9.10
CA ILE A 171 -13.81 11.81 10.26
C ILE A 171 -12.49 11.59 10.99
N ASP A 172 -11.83 12.68 11.40
CA ASP A 172 -10.52 12.65 12.06
C ASP A 172 -10.44 11.49 13.04
N LEU A 173 -9.62 10.50 12.68
CA LEU A 173 -9.32 9.36 13.53
C LEU A 173 -8.35 9.84 14.62
N GLU A 174 -8.79 10.75 15.48
CA GLU A 174 -8.06 11.21 16.66
C GLU A 174 -7.85 10.03 17.62
N ASP A 175 -6.68 10.03 18.26
CA ASP A 175 -6.08 8.94 19.03
C ASP A 175 -7.04 8.22 20.01
N VAL A 176 -7.47 7.01 19.65
CA VAL A 176 -7.85 5.99 20.63
C VAL A 176 -6.56 5.36 21.18
N SER A 177 -5.78 6.14 21.92
CA SER A 177 -4.66 5.65 22.73
C SER A 177 -4.68 6.33 24.09
N SER A 178 -5.70 6.03 24.88
CA SER A 178 -5.75 6.17 26.34
C SER A 178 -6.88 5.28 26.86
N GLY A 179 -6.51 4.06 27.25
CA GLY A 179 -7.40 3.04 27.81
C GLY A 179 -6.65 1.75 28.07
#